data_AF-A0A949Y1I8-F1
#
_entry.id   AF-A0A949Y1I8-F1
#
_cell.length_a   1.000
_cell.length_b   1.000
_cell.length_c   1.000
_cell.angle_alpha   90.00
_cell.angle_beta   90.00
_cell.angle_gamma   90.00
#
_symmetry.space_group_name_H-M   'P 1'
#
loop_
_entity.id
_entity.type
_entity.pdbx_description
1 polymer ?
#
loop_
_entity_poly.entity_id
_entity_poly.type
_entity_poly.pdbx_seq_one_letter_code
_entity_poly.pdbx_strand_id
1 'polypeptide(L)'
;MPTQDQTGVRPLETPDDFSETRLEAVGFVFHGTVPQAGGKRGAVKAGTNLLHFARCAKLDRASEGETKIWFRTINIAKDHLDEMVGQHRWKWCKVCEREITQKILNER
;
A
#
# COMPACT_ATOMS: atom_id res chain seq x y z
N MET A 1 6.09 20.94 12.74
CA MET A 1 6.49 19.60 13.19
C MET A 1 7.28 18.94 12.07
N PRO A 2 8.40 18.25 12.35
CA PRO A 2 9.41 17.94 11.36
C PRO A 2 9.00 16.78 10.43
N THR A 3 8.92 17.08 9.13
CA THR A 3 9.52 16.32 8.01
C THR A 3 9.66 14.79 8.16
N GLN A 4 8.55 14.05 8.13
CA GLN A 4 8.56 12.60 7.81
C GLN A 4 8.28 12.28 6.33
N ASP A 5 8.10 13.29 5.46
CA ASP A 5 7.85 13.11 4.02
C ASP A 5 9.13 12.91 3.17
N GLN A 6 10.31 12.74 3.77
CA GLN A 6 11.56 12.76 2.98
C GLN A 6 11.82 11.49 2.14
N THR A 7 11.12 10.38 2.42
CA THR A 7 11.30 9.10 1.69
C THR A 7 10.08 8.69 0.88
N GLY A 8 8.95 9.38 0.99
CA GLY A 8 7.71 9.02 0.30
C GLY A 8 7.14 7.65 0.71
N VAL A 9 7.51 7.14 1.90
CA VAL A 9 6.98 5.93 2.55
C VAL A 9 6.56 6.30 3.97
N ARG A 10 5.30 6.06 4.34
CA ARG A 10 4.77 6.36 5.68
C ARG A 10 3.91 5.21 6.21
N PRO A 11 4.33 4.50 7.28
CA PRO A 11 3.44 3.58 7.99
C PRO A 11 2.22 4.34 8.55
N LEU A 12 1.04 3.74 8.46
CA LEU A 12 -0.20 4.29 9.02
C LEU A 12 -0.52 3.50 10.29
N GLU A 13 -0.07 4.02 11.42
CA GLU A 13 -0.11 3.32 12.71
C GLU A 13 -1.44 3.54 13.43
N THR A 14 -2.08 4.70 13.20
CA THR A 14 -3.35 5.05 13.81
C THR A 14 -4.50 5.14 12.80
N PRO A 15 -5.76 4.99 13.26
CA PRO A 15 -6.94 5.25 12.43
C PRO A 15 -7.00 6.69 11.91
N ASP A 16 -6.45 7.64 12.67
CA ASP A 16 -6.41 9.05 12.29
C ASP A 16 -5.43 9.26 11.12
N ASP A 17 -4.21 8.68 11.19
CA ASP A 17 -3.25 8.72 10.06
C ASP A 17 -3.85 8.17 8.77
N PHE A 18 -4.61 7.07 8.91
CA PHE A 18 -5.31 6.46 7.79
C PHE A 18 -6.39 7.37 7.23
N SER A 19 -7.18 8.01 8.09
CA SER A 19 -8.25 8.93 7.70
C SER A 19 -7.68 10.18 7.01
N GLU A 20 -6.61 10.76 7.56
CA GLU A 20 -5.90 11.90 6.97
C GLU A 20 -5.34 11.56 5.58
N THR A 21 -4.66 10.42 5.44
CA THR A 21 -4.15 9.93 4.16
C THR A 21 -5.26 9.80 3.11
N ARG A 22 -6.45 9.37 3.54
CA ARG A 22 -7.60 9.23 2.65
C ARG A 22 -8.23 10.56 2.26
N LEU A 23 -8.21 11.54 3.17
CA LEU A 23 -8.65 12.91 2.89
C LEU A 23 -7.72 13.60 1.90
N GLU A 24 -6.40 13.41 2.03
CA GLU A 24 -5.42 13.91 1.06
C GLU A 24 -5.65 13.31 -0.34
N ALA A 25 -6.09 12.05 -0.41
CA ALA A 25 -6.44 11.35 -1.65
C ALA A 25 -5.29 11.28 -2.69
N VAL A 26 -4.05 11.49 -2.26
CA VAL A 26 -2.83 11.45 -3.08
C VAL A 26 -2.01 10.20 -2.77
N GLY A 27 -1.42 9.61 -3.81
CA GLY A 27 -0.51 8.48 -3.69
C GLY A 27 -1.23 7.14 -3.57
N PHE A 28 -0.61 6.21 -2.86
CA PHE A 28 -0.99 4.81 -2.81
C PHE A 28 -1.00 4.31 -1.38
N VAL A 29 -1.88 3.36 -1.08
CA VAL A 29 -1.95 2.74 0.24
C VAL A 29 -1.93 1.23 0.06
N PHE A 30 -0.96 0.60 0.71
CA PHE A 30 -0.94 -0.84 0.91
C PHE A 30 -1.69 -1.19 2.19
N HIS A 31 -2.41 -2.32 2.16
CA HIS A 31 -2.79 -3.02 3.38
C HIS A 31 -2.55 -4.52 3.23
N GLY A 32 -2.17 -5.18 4.33
CA GLY A 32 -2.00 -6.62 4.37
C GLY A 32 -1.11 -7.10 5.51
N THR A 33 -0.50 -8.28 5.32
CA THR A 33 0.42 -8.91 6.28
C THR A 33 1.85 -8.82 5.77
N VAL A 34 2.70 -8.14 6.54
CA VAL A 34 4.15 -8.04 6.28
C VAL A 34 4.89 -9.06 7.16
N PRO A 35 5.74 -9.94 6.59
CA PRO A 35 6.54 -10.86 7.38
C PRO A 35 7.51 -10.10 8.31
N GLN A 36 7.53 -10.40 9.60
CA GLN A 36 8.54 -9.86 10.51
C GLN A 36 9.92 -10.46 10.19
N ALA A 37 10.97 -9.64 10.31
CA ALA A 37 12.36 -10.06 10.16
C ALA A 37 12.68 -11.23 11.13
N GLY A 38 13.10 -12.37 10.59
CA GLY A 38 13.43 -13.58 11.37
C GLY A 38 12.24 -14.49 11.70
N GLY A 39 11.00 -14.08 11.40
CA GLY A 39 9.82 -14.93 11.55
C GLY A 39 9.70 -15.96 10.43
N LYS A 40 9.11 -17.13 10.71
CA LYS A 40 8.71 -18.06 9.64
C LYS A 40 7.78 -17.30 8.71
N ARG A 41 8.13 -17.23 7.42
CA ARG A 41 7.29 -16.66 6.36
C ARG A 41 5.97 -17.43 6.34
N GLY A 42 4.98 -16.96 7.08
CA GLY A 42 3.66 -17.56 7.12
C GLY A 42 3.06 -17.61 5.71
N ALA A 43 2.19 -18.59 5.46
CA ALA A 43 1.45 -18.65 4.22
C ALA A 43 0.57 -17.38 4.13
N VAL A 44 1.02 -16.39 3.36
CA VAL A 44 0.23 -15.21 3.04
C VAL A 44 -0.92 -15.68 2.15
N LYS A 45 -2.15 -15.54 2.63
CA LYS A 45 -3.33 -15.95 1.86
C LYS A 45 -3.43 -15.07 0.62
N ALA A 46 -3.50 -15.69 -0.56
CA ALA A 46 -3.59 -14.95 -1.82
C ALA A 46 -4.80 -13.99 -1.79
N GLY A 47 -4.55 -12.68 -1.89
CA GLY A 47 -5.60 -11.65 -1.87
C GLY A 47 -5.69 -10.78 -0.63
N THR A 48 -4.84 -10.97 0.39
CA THR A 48 -4.81 -10.12 1.60
C THR A 48 -3.86 -8.93 1.47
N ASN A 49 -2.84 -9.03 0.62
CA ASN A 49 -1.84 -8.00 0.41
C ASN A 49 -2.19 -7.19 -0.84
N LEU A 50 -2.82 -6.04 -0.63
CA LEU A 50 -3.38 -5.23 -1.71
C LEU A 50 -2.79 -3.83 -1.71
N LEU A 51 -2.46 -3.34 -2.90
CA LEU A 51 -2.10 -1.96 -3.17
C LEU A 51 -3.29 -1.23 -3.80
N HIS A 52 -3.57 -0.04 -3.29
CA HIS A 52 -4.68 0.81 -3.70
C HIS A 52 -4.18 2.21 -4.04
N PHE A 53 -4.93 2.94 -4.85
CA PHE A 53 -4.88 4.41 -4.78
C PHE A 53 -5.40 4.88 -3.42
N ALA A 54 -4.82 5.93 -2.85
CA ALA A 54 -5.28 6.50 -1.58
C ALA A 54 -6.78 6.88 -1.59
N ARG A 55 -7.29 7.31 -2.75
CA ARG A 55 -8.71 7.63 -2.98
C ARG A 55 -9.65 6.42 -3.14
N CYS A 56 -9.13 5.19 -3.12
CA CYS A 56 -9.93 4.01 -3.42
C CYS A 56 -10.99 3.77 -2.34
N ALA A 57 -12.28 3.72 -2.71
CA ALA A 57 -13.38 3.40 -1.79
C ALA A 57 -13.32 1.98 -1.21
N LYS A 58 -12.48 1.09 -1.75
CA LYS A 58 -12.28 -0.26 -1.17
C LYS A 58 -11.33 -0.27 0.01
N LEU A 59 -10.58 0.82 0.26
CA LEU A 59 -9.71 0.95 1.43
C LEU A 59 -10.49 0.92 2.75
N ASP A 60 -11.76 1.34 2.76
CA ASP A 60 -12.67 1.21 3.90
C ASP A 60 -12.84 -0.23 4.41
N ARG A 61 -12.46 -1.22 3.61
CA ARG A 61 -12.59 -2.64 3.94
C ARG A 61 -11.28 -3.25 4.47
N ALA A 62 -10.21 -2.47 4.56
CA ALA A 62 -8.96 -2.92 5.15
C ALA A 62 -9.20 -3.24 6.63
N SER A 63 -8.73 -4.40 7.09
CA SER A 63 -8.95 -4.82 8.48
C SER A 63 -8.07 -4.01 9.43
N GLU A 64 -8.53 -3.73 10.64
CA GLU A 64 -7.75 -3.02 11.66
C GLU A 64 -6.44 -3.75 12.01
N GLY A 65 -6.44 -5.09 11.99
CA GLY A 65 -5.25 -5.90 12.28
C GLY A 65 -4.22 -5.99 11.15
N GLU A 66 -4.49 -5.37 9.99
CA GLU A 66 -3.56 -5.36 8.86
C GLU A 66 -2.60 -4.16 8.93
N THR A 67 -1.34 -4.42 8.57
CA THR A 67 -0.33 -3.37 8.36
C THR A 67 -0.78 -2.47 7.22
N LYS A 68 -0.73 -1.15 7.42
CA LYS A 68 -1.07 -0.15 6.41
C LYS A 68 0.12 0.77 6.17
N ILE A 69 0.43 1.02 4.89
CA ILE A 69 1.58 1.83 4.50
C ILE A 69 1.17 2.74 3.34
N TRP A 70 1.41 4.03 3.47
CA TRP A 70 1.25 5.01 2.41
C TRP A 70 2.54 5.17 1.60
N PHE A 71 2.37 5.38 0.30
CA PHE A 71 3.45 5.64 -0.64
C PHE A 71 3.12 6.84 -1.53
N ARG A 72 4.11 7.69 -1.75
CA ARG A 72 3.97 8.89 -2.60
C ARG A 72 3.85 8.55 -4.09
N THR A 73 4.62 7.57 -4.58
CA THR A 73 4.64 7.17 -5.99
C THR A 73 4.57 5.65 -6.14
N ILE A 74 4.20 5.17 -7.33
CA ILE A 74 4.13 3.74 -7.60
C ILE A 74 5.52 3.08 -7.60
N ASN A 75 6.55 3.76 -8.09
CA ASN A 75 7.90 3.17 -8.11
C ASN A 75 8.39 2.89 -6.68
N ILE A 76 8.18 3.85 -5.76
CA ILE A 76 8.49 3.66 -4.34
C ILE A 76 7.68 2.50 -3.75
N ALA A 77 6.37 2.44 -4.02
CA ALA A 77 5.53 1.35 -3.52
C ALA A 77 6.01 -0.02 -4.02
N LYS A 78 6.35 -0.13 -5.31
CA LYS A 78 6.80 -1.38 -5.91
C LYS A 78 8.11 -1.86 -5.29
N ASP A 79 9.12 -1.00 -5.25
CA ASP A 79 10.45 -1.35 -4.74
C ASP A 79 10.35 -1.77 -3.26
N HIS A 80 9.62 -1.00 -2.45
CA HIS A 80 9.45 -1.27 -1.03
C HIS A 80 8.65 -2.56 -0.77
N LEU A 81 7.57 -2.81 -1.51
CA LEU A 81 6.75 -4.01 -1.33
C LEU A 81 7.45 -5.27 -1.85
N ASP A 82 8.21 -5.17 -2.94
CA ASP A 82 9.01 -6.29 -3.45
C ASP A 82 10.13 -6.68 -2.48
N GLU A 83 10.72 -5.70 -1.77
CA GLU A 83 11.69 -5.93 -0.71
C GLU A 83 11.06 -6.54 0.55
N MET A 84 9.99 -5.90 1.07
CA MET A 84 9.40 -6.25 2.37
C MET A 84 8.49 -7.48 2.33
N VAL A 85 7.66 -7.57 1.30
CA VAL A 85 6.64 -8.62 1.17
C VAL A 85 7.13 -9.74 0.25
N GLY A 86 7.94 -9.38 -0.75
CA GLY A 86 8.43 -10.27 -1.80
C GLY A 86 7.69 -10.10 -3.12
N GLN A 87 8.42 -10.30 -4.22
CA GLN A 87 7.84 -10.29 -5.57
C GLN A 87 6.65 -11.24 -5.69
N HIS A 88 5.61 -10.81 -6.39
CA HIS A 88 4.35 -11.54 -6.59
C HIS A 88 3.55 -11.87 -5.31
N ARG A 89 3.93 -11.33 -4.15
CA ARG A 89 3.22 -11.53 -2.87
C ARG A 89 2.31 -10.39 -2.46
N TRP A 90 2.18 -9.40 -3.33
CA TRP A 90 1.21 -8.32 -3.27
C TRP A 90 0.65 -8.11 -4.68
N LYS A 91 -0.51 -7.46 -4.77
CA LYS A 91 -1.11 -7.11 -6.06
C LYS A 91 -1.97 -5.87 -5.93
N TRP A 92 -2.37 -5.31 -7.07
CA TRP A 92 -3.36 -4.25 -7.09
C TRP A 92 -4.73 -4.74 -6.61
N CYS A 93 -5.46 -3.85 -5.95
CA CYS A 93 -6.90 -3.96 -5.84
C CYS A 93 -7.50 -4.02 -7.24
N LYS A 94 -8.42 -4.95 -7.51
CA LYS A 94 -9.07 -5.11 -8.83
C LYS A 94 -9.71 -3.82 -9.37
N VAL A 95 -10.16 -2.93 -8.49
CA VAL A 95 -10.72 -1.62 -8.89
C VAL A 95 -9.58 -0.71 -9.37
N CYS A 96 -8.55 -0.54 -8.54
CA CYS A 96 -7.38 0.28 -8.87
C CYS A 96 -6.60 -0.26 -10.07
N GLU A 97 -6.50 -1.58 -10.21
CA GLU A 97 -5.83 -2.25 -11.32
C GLU A 97 -6.41 -1.84 -12.69
N ARG A 98 -7.74 -1.71 -12.77
CA ARG A 98 -8.44 -1.24 -13.98
C ARG A 98 -8.16 0.22 -14.31
N GLU A 99 -7.97 1.05 -13.28
CA GLU A 99 -7.63 2.47 -13.46
C GLU A 99 -6.14 2.66 -13.83
N ILE A 100 -5.26 1.82 -13.28
CA ILE A 100 -3.81 1.98 -13.44
C ILE A 100 -3.29 1.46 -14.76
N THR A 101 -3.94 0.40 -15.29
CA THR A 101 -3.59 -0.16 -16.60
C THR A 101 -3.72 0.88 -17.71
N GLN A 102 -4.52 1.94 -17.55
CA GLN A 102 -4.61 3.01 -18.55
C GLN A 102 -3.66 4.19 -18.32
N LYS A 103 -3.23 4.46 -17.08
CA LYS A 103 -2.33 5.58 -16.76
C LYS A 103 -0.85 5.22 -16.86
N ILE A 104 -0.43 4.07 -16.29
CA ILE A 104 0.97 3.64 -16.31
C ILE A 104 1.41 3.20 -17.72
N LEU A 105 0.49 2.69 -18.56
CA LEU A 105 0.80 2.39 -19.97
C LEU A 105 1.11 3.64 -20.82
N ASN A 106 0.70 4.83 -20.38
CA ASN A 106 0.86 6.10 -21.10
C ASN A 106 2.03 6.97 -20.57
N GLU A 107 2.72 6.56 -19.51
CA GLU A 107 3.91 7.26 -18.95
C GLU A 107 5.24 6.67 -19.48
N ARG A 108 5.24 6.13 -20.72
CA ARG A 108 6.45 5.70 -21.43
C ARG A 108 6.91 6.73 -22.45
#